data_AF-A0A1T1H7B5-F1
#
_entry.id   AF-A0A1T1H7B5-F1
#
_cell.length_a   1.000
_cell.length_b   1.000
_cell.length_c   1.000
_cell.angle_alpha   90.00
_cell.angle_beta   90.00
_cell.angle_gamma   90.00
#
_symmetry.space_group_name_H-M   'P 1'
#
loop_
_entity.id
_entity.type
_entity.pdbx_description
1 polymer ?
#
loop_
_entity_poly.entity_id
_entity_poly.type
_entity_poly.pdbx_seq_one_letter_code
_entity_poly.pdbx_strand_id
1 'polypeptide(L)'
;IMLWPTTESSIVFITFIGAFYPILLNTVDGVRSLDGVLLRAGRCLGASEAQLFWHVILPGVLPNIFTGLAVGMGVAWVSLIAAEMISGQYGVGYYTWEAYSLVNYPAIVLGMITIGALGLLCSGAIRVAGRLSMPWIAYVNGAR
;
A
#
# COMPACT_ATOMS: atom_id res chain seq x y z
N ILE A 1 -12.39 17.90 -2.97
CA ILE A 1 -13.20 18.37 -1.83
C ILE A 1 -14.63 18.79 -2.23
N MET A 2 -14.86 19.37 -3.41
CA MET A 2 -16.20 19.80 -3.84
C MET A 2 -17.22 18.69 -4.18
N LEU A 3 -16.81 17.42 -4.30
CA LEU A 3 -17.71 16.33 -4.71
C LEU A 3 -18.35 15.57 -3.53
N TRP A 4 -17.84 15.73 -2.31
CA TRP A 4 -18.30 15.01 -1.13
C TRP A 4 -18.76 15.99 -0.04
N PRO A 5 -19.74 15.59 0.79
CA PRO A 5 -20.31 16.47 1.81
C PRO A 5 -19.34 16.77 2.98
N THR A 6 -18.33 15.93 3.20
CA THR A 6 -17.32 16.11 4.24
C THR A 6 -15.91 16.14 3.65
N THR A 7 -15.04 16.94 4.27
CA THR A 7 -13.63 17.04 3.88
C THR A 7 -12.89 15.73 4.15
N GLU A 8 -13.23 15.03 5.24
CA GLU A 8 -12.64 13.72 5.58
C GLU A 8 -12.90 12.68 4.49
N SER A 9 -14.15 12.54 4.01
CA SER A 9 -14.46 11.60 2.94
C SER A 9 -13.74 11.96 1.63
N SER A 10 -13.53 13.25 1.35
CA SER A 10 -12.74 13.67 0.18
C SER A 10 -11.27 13.27 0.28
N ILE A 11 -10.66 13.44 1.47
CA ILE A 11 -9.27 13.03 1.73
C ILE A 11 -9.13 11.53 1.54
N VAL A 12 -10.00 10.75 2.19
CA VAL A 12 -10.02 9.28 2.10
C VAL A 12 -10.17 8.83 0.64
N PHE A 13 -11.08 9.45 -0.12
CA PHE A 13 -11.33 9.09 -1.51
C PHE A 13 -10.10 9.32 -2.41
N ILE A 14 -9.44 10.49 -2.30
CA ILE A 14 -8.26 10.81 -3.11
C ILE A 14 -7.09 9.89 -2.74
N THR A 15 -6.87 9.67 -1.44
CA THR A 15 -5.85 8.75 -0.94
C THR A 15 -6.11 7.31 -1.41
N PHE A 16 -7.37 6.86 -1.37
CA PHE A 16 -7.78 5.54 -1.85
C PHE A 16 -7.48 5.38 -3.33
N ILE A 17 -7.92 6.31 -4.18
CA ILE A 17 -7.66 6.28 -5.62
C ILE A 17 -6.16 6.29 -5.92
N GLY A 18 -5.38 7.08 -5.16
CA GLY A 18 -3.92 7.13 -5.27
C GLY A 18 -3.24 5.78 -5.00
N ALA A 19 -3.71 5.03 -4.01
CA ALA A 19 -3.19 3.68 -3.72
C ALA A 19 -3.76 2.60 -4.65
N PHE A 20 -5.02 2.75 -5.10
CA PHE A 20 -5.77 1.72 -5.79
C PHE A 20 -5.09 1.26 -7.09
N TYR A 21 -4.69 2.20 -7.95
CA TYR A 21 -4.12 1.87 -9.26
C TYR A 21 -2.78 1.12 -9.17
N PRO A 22 -1.78 1.58 -8.38
CA PRO A 22 -0.55 0.81 -8.19
C PRO A 22 -0.79 -0.61 -7.69
N ILE A 23 -1.70 -0.78 -6.73
CA ILE A 23 -2.02 -2.10 -6.16
C ILE A 23 -2.68 -2.98 -7.22
N LEU A 24 -3.67 -2.45 -7.94
CA LEU A 24 -4.39 -3.18 -8.98
C LEU A 24 -3.45 -3.63 -10.10
N LEU A 25 -2.63 -2.73 -10.62
CA LEU A 25 -1.71 -3.03 -11.72
C LEU A 25 -0.68 -4.09 -11.32
N ASN A 26 -0.05 -3.95 -10.14
CA ASN A 26 0.88 -4.96 -9.64
C ASN A 26 0.20 -6.32 -9.42
N THR A 27 -1.07 -6.33 -9.00
CA THR A 27 -1.83 -7.58 -8.83
C THR A 27 -2.09 -8.25 -10.19
N VAL A 28 -2.54 -7.48 -11.19
CA VAL A 28 -2.79 -7.98 -12.56
C VAL A 28 -1.51 -8.50 -13.19
N ASP A 29 -0.42 -7.74 -13.07
CA ASP A 29 0.90 -8.16 -13.58
C ASP A 29 1.39 -9.40 -12.85
N GLY A 30 1.12 -9.50 -11.55
CA GLY A 30 1.44 -10.69 -10.78
C GLY A 30 0.70 -11.94 -11.27
N VAL A 31 -0.60 -11.85 -11.55
CA VAL A 31 -1.36 -12.97 -12.14
C VAL A 31 -0.80 -13.35 -13.51
N ARG A 32 -0.46 -12.36 -14.35
CA ARG A 32 0.11 -12.60 -15.69
C ARG A 32 1.51 -13.20 -15.66
N SER A 33 2.28 -12.92 -14.61
CA SER A 33 3.65 -13.44 -14.44
C SER A 33 3.71 -14.89 -13.98
N LEU A 34 2.60 -15.48 -13.52
CA LEU A 34 2.57 -16.86 -13.08
C LEU A 34 2.87 -17.83 -14.22
N ASP A 35 3.79 -18.76 -13.97
CA ASP A 35 4.07 -19.84 -14.90
C ASP A 35 2.87 -20.79 -14.99
N GLY A 36 2.31 -20.91 -16.19
CA GLY A 36 1.22 -21.84 -16.49
C GLY A 36 1.59 -23.31 -16.29
N VAL A 37 2.86 -23.68 -16.11
CA VAL A 37 3.28 -25.04 -15.73
C VAL A 37 2.64 -25.47 -14.40
N LEU A 38 2.70 -24.62 -13.36
CA LEU A 38 2.15 -24.97 -12.04
C LEU A 38 0.62 -25.13 -12.10
N LEU A 39 -0.01 -24.31 -12.95
CA LEU A 39 -1.44 -24.34 -13.22
C LEU A 39 -1.87 -25.64 -13.91
N ARG A 40 -1.13 -26.04 -14.95
CA ARG A 40 -1.35 -27.29 -15.70
C ARG A 40 -1.11 -28.51 -14.83
N ALA A 41 -0.06 -28.50 -14.01
CA ALA A 41 0.23 -29.58 -13.07
C ALA A 41 -0.90 -29.79 -12.06
N GLY A 42 -1.44 -28.72 -11.48
CA GLY A 42 -2.60 -28.79 -10.59
C GLY A 42 -3.83 -29.40 -11.26
N ARG A 43 -4.12 -29.02 -12.51
CA ARG A 43 -5.22 -29.61 -13.30
C ARG A 43 -5.01 -31.09 -13.61
N CYS A 44 -3.79 -31.51 -13.96
CA CYS A 44 -3.47 -32.93 -14.17
C CYS A 44 -3.66 -33.79 -12.91
N LEU A 45 -3.46 -33.20 -11.72
CA LEU A 45 -3.69 -33.84 -10.43
C LEU A 45 -5.17 -33.81 -9.98
N GLY A 46 -6.07 -33.30 -10.81
CA GLY A 46 -7.51 -33.24 -10.52
C GLY A 46 -7.93 -32.09 -9.60
N ALA A 47 -7.11 -31.05 -9.44
CA ALA A 47 -7.50 -29.87 -8.66
C ALA A 47 -8.67 -29.12 -9.34
N SER A 48 -9.68 -28.78 -8.55
CA SER A 48 -10.77 -27.89 -8.97
C SER A 48 -10.29 -26.44 -9.14
N GLU A 49 -11.01 -25.63 -9.92
CA GLU A 49 -10.67 -24.22 -10.15
C GLU A 49 -10.58 -23.41 -8.85
N ALA A 50 -11.43 -23.73 -7.85
CA ALA A 50 -11.36 -23.10 -6.54
C ALA A 50 -10.07 -23.49 -5.77
N GLN A 51 -9.68 -24.77 -5.82
CA GLN A 51 -8.43 -25.22 -5.19
C GLN A 51 -7.22 -24.58 -5.85
N LEU A 52 -7.23 -24.48 -7.17
CA LEU A 52 -6.19 -23.84 -7.95
C LEU A 52 -6.05 -22.34 -7.59
N PHE A 53 -7.17 -21.64 -7.44
CA PHE A 53 -7.17 -20.24 -7.01
C PHE A 53 -6.52 -20.07 -5.62
N TRP A 54 -7.00 -20.81 -4.62
CA TRP A 54 -6.54 -20.64 -3.24
C TRP A 54 -5.13 -21.19 -2.96
N HIS A 55 -4.70 -22.26 -3.64
CA HIS A 55 -3.45 -22.95 -3.34
C HIS A 55 -2.31 -22.66 -4.33
N VAL A 56 -2.62 -22.11 -5.51
CA VAL A 56 -1.61 -21.85 -6.55
C VAL A 56 -1.58 -20.38 -6.91
N ILE A 57 -2.71 -19.82 -7.35
CA ILE A 57 -2.77 -18.45 -7.86
C ILE A 57 -2.55 -17.44 -6.73
N LEU A 58 -3.34 -17.50 -5.66
CA LEU A 58 -3.25 -16.57 -4.54
C LEU A 58 -1.83 -16.55 -3.91
N PRO A 59 -1.25 -17.69 -3.47
CA PRO A 59 0.11 -17.70 -2.92
C PRO A 59 1.19 -17.30 -3.92
N GLY A 60 0.99 -17.58 -5.21
CA GLY A 60 1.93 -17.17 -6.26
C GLY A 60 1.91 -15.67 -6.57
N VAL A 61 0.77 -15.00 -6.41
CA VAL A 61 0.60 -13.56 -6.72
C VAL A 61 0.77 -12.67 -5.50
N LEU A 62 0.63 -13.21 -4.28
CA LEU A 62 0.82 -12.49 -3.02
C LEU A 62 2.08 -11.59 -2.98
N PRO A 63 3.27 -12.01 -3.47
CA PRO A 63 4.46 -11.15 -3.46
C PRO A 63 4.31 -9.89 -4.32
N ASN A 64 3.62 -10.02 -5.45
CA ASN A 64 3.32 -8.90 -6.34
C ASN A 64 2.25 -7.98 -5.73
N ILE A 65 1.24 -8.54 -5.05
CA ILE A 65 0.26 -7.73 -4.29
C ILE A 65 0.96 -6.89 -3.22
N PHE A 66 1.88 -7.47 -2.45
CA PHE A 66 2.63 -6.73 -1.42
C PHE A 66 3.59 -5.69 -2.00
N THR A 67 4.17 -5.95 -3.17
CA THR A 67 4.91 -4.94 -3.93
C THR A 67 4.01 -3.77 -4.32
N GLY A 68 2.82 -4.07 -4.84
CA GLY A 68 1.79 -3.08 -5.14
C GLY A 68 1.35 -2.28 -3.92
N LEU A 69 1.14 -2.93 -2.77
CA LEU A 69 0.81 -2.28 -1.50
C LEU A 69 1.90 -1.33 -1.03
N ALA A 70 3.17 -1.71 -1.17
CA ALA A 70 4.30 -0.85 -0.80
C ALA A 70 4.37 0.42 -1.68
N VAL A 71 4.18 0.27 -2.99
CA VAL A 71 4.14 1.41 -3.92
C VAL A 71 2.90 2.27 -3.65
N GLY A 72 1.73 1.64 -3.51
CA GLY A 72 0.46 2.30 -3.23
C GLY A 72 0.49 3.08 -1.92
N MET A 73 1.15 2.55 -0.88
CA MET A 73 1.36 3.26 0.39
C MET A 73 2.15 4.55 0.20
N GLY A 74 3.21 4.54 -0.61
CA GLY A 74 3.98 5.74 -0.92
C GLY A 74 3.12 6.82 -1.60
N VAL A 75 2.31 6.42 -2.58
CA VAL A 75 1.41 7.35 -3.30
C VAL A 75 0.27 7.84 -2.39
N ALA A 76 -0.32 6.95 -1.60
CA ALA A 76 -1.32 7.30 -0.58
C ALA A 76 -0.77 8.30 0.44
N TRP A 77 0.48 8.10 0.88
CA TRP A 77 1.11 8.97 1.87
C TRP A 77 1.23 10.42 1.38
N VAL A 78 1.77 10.60 0.17
CA VAL A 78 1.94 11.93 -0.42
C VAL A 78 0.59 12.59 -0.70
N SER A 79 -0.37 11.83 -1.22
CA SER A 79 -1.72 12.35 -1.52
C SER A 79 -2.50 12.72 -0.26
N LEU A 80 -2.39 11.93 0.81
CA LEU A 80 -3.00 12.22 2.11
C LEU A 80 -2.48 13.54 2.69
N ILE A 81 -1.15 13.71 2.75
CA ILE A 81 -0.55 14.93 3.30
C ILE A 81 -0.96 16.16 2.49
N ALA A 82 -0.90 16.07 1.16
CA ALA A 82 -1.34 17.17 0.29
C ALA A 82 -2.82 17.52 0.50
N ALA A 83 -3.68 16.51 0.70
CA ALA A 83 -5.09 16.72 0.96
C ALA A 83 -5.35 17.33 2.35
N GLU A 84 -4.62 16.91 3.40
CA GLU A 84 -4.68 17.53 4.73
C GLU A 84 -4.29 19.02 4.69
N MET A 85 -3.24 19.37 3.94
CA MET A 85 -2.79 20.76 3.78
C MET A 85 -3.88 21.65 3.16
N ILE A 86 -4.61 21.15 2.16
CA ILE A 86 -5.67 21.90 1.46
C ILE A 86 -6.98 21.94 2.28
N SER A 87 -7.25 20.89 3.05
CA SER A 87 -8.45 20.75 3.89
C SER A 87 -8.60 21.89 4.90
N GLY A 88 -7.50 22.35 5.50
CA GLY A 88 -7.51 23.55 6.34
C GLY A 88 -8.19 23.38 7.71
N GLN A 89 -8.41 22.15 8.17
CA GLN A 89 -9.17 21.87 9.40
C GLN A 89 -8.32 21.11 10.42
N TYR A 90 -7.87 19.91 10.06
CA TYR A 90 -7.16 18.98 10.95
C TYR A 90 -6.12 18.18 10.14
N GLY A 91 -5.12 17.64 10.84
CA GLY A 91 -4.09 16.78 10.24
C GLY A 91 -2.67 17.27 10.51
N VAL A 92 -1.71 16.35 10.41
CA VAL A 92 -0.29 16.67 10.61
C VAL A 92 0.25 17.52 9.45
N GLY A 93 -0.27 17.29 8.23
CA GLY A 93 0.01 18.11 7.07
C GLY A 93 -0.45 19.55 7.26
N TYR A 94 -1.68 19.73 7.75
CA TYR A 94 -2.22 21.07 8.07
C TYR A 94 -1.43 21.76 9.18
N TYR A 95 -1.12 21.06 10.28
CA TYR A 95 -0.32 21.62 11.39
C TYR A 95 1.05 22.12 10.91
N THR A 96 1.71 21.34 10.06
CA THR A 96 3.02 21.71 9.50
C THR A 96 2.90 22.95 8.59
N TRP A 97 1.81 23.04 7.82
CA TRP A 97 1.51 24.18 6.95
C TRP A 97 1.20 25.48 7.74
N GLU A 98 0.46 25.36 8.83
CA GLU A 98 0.17 26.48 9.73
C GLU A 98 1.45 26.96 10.43
N ALA A 99 2.27 26.04 10.95
CA ALA A 99 3.56 26.36 11.54
C ALA A 99 4.50 27.08 10.55
N TYR A 100 4.47 26.67 9.27
CA TYR A 100 5.18 27.34 8.18
C TYR A 100 4.69 28.78 7.99
N SER A 101 3.37 28.99 7.96
CA SER A 101 2.76 30.31 7.80
C SER A 101 3.09 31.25 8.97
N LEU A 102 3.22 30.71 10.18
CA LEU A 102 3.62 31.43 11.39
C LEU A 102 5.14 31.59 11.54
N VAL A 103 5.95 31.08 10.60
CA VAL A 103 7.43 31.11 10.63
C VAL A 103 7.99 30.46 11.92
N ASN A 104 7.29 29.47 12.46
CA ASN A 104 7.70 28.74 13.66
C ASN A 104 8.56 27.53 13.27
N TYR A 105 9.86 27.76 13.05
CA TYR A 105 10.80 26.70 12.63
C TYR A 105 10.82 25.47 13.54
N PRO A 106 10.81 25.59 14.89
CA PRO A 106 10.72 24.42 15.77
C PRO A 106 9.49 23.53 15.48
N ALA A 107 8.32 24.14 15.30
CA ALA A 107 7.09 23.41 15.03
C ALA A 107 7.09 22.74 13.64
N ILE A 108 7.69 23.37 12.62
CA ILE A 108 7.85 22.78 11.28
C ILE A 108 8.70 21.51 11.34
N VAL A 109 9.84 21.56 12.02
CA VAL A 109 10.75 20.41 12.14
C VAL A 109 10.06 19.25 12.86
N LEU A 110 9.31 19.53 13.93
CA LEU A 110 8.51 18.50 14.61
C LEU A 110 7.47 17.89 13.68
N GLY A 111 6.75 18.71 12.90
CA GLY A 111 5.82 18.24 11.87
C GLY A 111 6.47 17.29 10.87
N MET A 112 7.62 17.68 10.30
CA MET A 112 8.37 16.84 9.35
C MET A 112 8.82 15.51 9.96
N ILE A 113 9.30 15.51 11.21
CA ILE A 113 9.70 14.28 11.91
C ILE A 113 8.49 13.36 12.14
N THR A 114 7.35 13.91 12.58
CA THR A 114 6.14 13.11 12.80
C THR A 114 5.60 12.51 11.50
N ILE A 115 5.62 13.25 10.40
CA ILE A 115 5.28 12.73 9.06
C ILE A 115 6.21 11.59 8.67
N GLY A 116 7.54 11.78 8.82
CA GLY A 116 8.51 10.74 8.50
C GLY A 116 8.31 9.47 9.34
N ALA A 117 8.08 9.63 10.64
CA ALA A 117 7.85 8.52 11.56
C ALA A 117 6.58 7.74 11.23
N LEU A 118 5.45 8.43 10.99
CA LEU A 118 4.19 7.79 10.63
C LEU A 118 4.29 7.07 9.27
N GLY A 119 4.93 7.70 8.27
CA GLY A 119 5.15 7.08 6.97
C GLY A 119 6.01 5.82 7.06
N LEU A 120 7.07 5.84 7.89
CA LEU A 120 7.89 4.66 8.18
C LEU A 120 7.12 3.58 8.92
N LEU A 121 6.29 3.93 9.90
CA LEU A 121 5.45 2.99 10.63
C LEU A 121 4.46 2.28 9.71
N CYS A 122 3.74 3.02 8.87
CA CYS A 122 2.79 2.45 7.91
C CYS A 122 3.49 1.56 6.88
N SER A 123 4.61 2.03 6.31
CA SER A 123 5.40 1.23 5.37
C SER A 123 5.99 -0.02 6.02
N GLY A 124 6.43 0.10 7.28
CA GLY A 124 6.93 -1.00 8.09
C GLY A 124 5.85 -2.04 8.38
N ALA A 125 4.63 -1.60 8.70
CA ALA A 125 3.48 -2.48 8.95
C ALA A 125 3.16 -3.34 7.73
N ILE A 126 3.16 -2.76 6.52
CA ILE A 126 2.95 -3.51 5.26
C ILE A 126 4.03 -4.56 5.06
N ARG A 127 5.31 -4.20 5.30
CA ARG A 127 6.43 -5.15 5.16
C ARG A 127 6.37 -6.29 6.19
N VAL A 128 5.93 -6.01 7.41
CA VAL A 128 5.76 -7.04 8.45
C VAL A 128 4.59 -7.96 8.10
N ALA A 129 3.44 -7.39 7.71
CA ALA A 129 2.29 -8.16 7.27
C ALA A 129 2.63 -9.05 6.06
N GLY A 130 3.42 -8.54 5.11
CA GLY A 130 3.92 -9.32 3.98
C GLY A 130 4.77 -10.50 4.39
N ARG A 131 5.74 -10.29 5.28
CA ARG A 131 6.59 -11.38 5.80
C ARG A 131 5.79 -12.46 6.54
N LEU A 132 4.80 -12.06 7.34
CA LEU A 132 3.95 -13.00 8.07
C LEU A 132 3.04 -13.81 7.12
N SER A 133 2.55 -13.17 6.05
CA SER A 133 1.63 -13.81 5.11
C SER A 133 2.33 -14.74 4.11
N MET A 134 3.65 -14.60 3.94
CA MET A 134 4.44 -15.34 2.94
C MET A 134 5.60 -16.14 3.56
N PRO A 135 5.36 -17.06 4.52
CA PRO A 135 6.42 -17.85 5.14
C PRO A 135 7.17 -18.72 4.13
N TRP A 136 6.54 -19.11 3.01
CA TRP A 136 7.18 -19.95 1.99
C TRP A 136 8.32 -19.28 1.22
N ILE A 137 8.32 -17.94 1.11
CA ILE A 137 9.41 -17.19 0.45
C ILE A 137 10.73 -17.33 1.21
N ALA A 138 10.68 -17.52 2.54
CA ALA A 138 11.88 -17.74 3.34
C ALA A 138 12.64 -19.00 2.89
N TYR A 139 11.94 -20.04 2.43
CA TYR A 139 12.56 -21.29 1.97
C TYR A 139 13.27 -21.16 0.61
N VAL A 140 12.78 -20.28 -0.26
CA VAL A 140 13.38 -20.05 -1.60
C VAL A 140 14.75 -19.35 -1.48
N ASN A 141 14.92 -18.48 -0.48
CA ASN A 141 16.18 -17.77 -0.25
C ASN A 141 17.22 -18.58 0.54
N GLY A 142 16.85 -19.73 1.12
CA GLY A 142 17.75 -20.60 1.89
C GLY A 142 18.55 -21.62 1.07
N ALA A 143 18.41 -21.63 -0.26
CA ALA A 143 19.12 -22.53 -1.18
C ALA A 143 20.34 -21.87 -1.85
N ARG A 144 21.07 -21.02 -1.11
CA ARG A 144 22.39 -20.52 -1.52
C ARG A 144 23.44 -20.92 -0.50
#